data_AF-A0A0M4Q8N5-F1
#
_entry.id   AF-A0A0M4Q8N5-F1
#
_cell.length_a   1.000
_cell.length_b   1.000
_cell.length_c   1.000
_cell.angle_alpha   90.00
_cell.angle_beta   90.00
_cell.angle_gamma   90.00
#
_symmetry.space_group_name_H-M   'P 1'
#
loop_
_entity.id
_entity.type
_entity.pdbx_description
1 polymer ?
#
loop_
_entity_poly.entity_id
_entity_poly.type
_entity_poly.pdbx_seq_one_letter_code
_entity_poly.pdbx_strand_id
1 'polypeptide(L)'
;MLGGQVDGVTCGPSVLVVTAVLTGSGWPGAVAGRFGAAQRTAHRQANRLWPRALGTTPWGMRAWLRRHAPAAGPFRIRPATRDALAAVPAAVGPVPLLVGSRWLPRHWVLVLGIGDDGRWRGYEPGSGRVRALDPGLLRRGDATAVAAVLGWPRPWCLLLPTGRA
;
A
#
# COMPACT_ATOMS: atom_id res chain seq x y z
N MET A 1 -7.04 16.48 2.88
CA MET A 1 -5.75 15.90 2.46
C MET A 1 -5.30 14.92 3.52
N LEU A 2 -5.00 13.68 3.16
CA LEU A 2 -4.20 12.79 4.01
C LEU A 2 -2.74 13.20 3.79
N GLY A 3 -1.94 13.33 4.85
CA GLY A 3 -0.59 13.91 4.80
C GLY A 3 0.26 13.40 3.62
N GLY A 4 0.96 14.32 2.96
CA GLY A 4 1.89 14.04 1.86
C GLY A 4 3.29 13.71 2.36
N GLN A 5 3.97 12.81 1.63
CA GLN A 5 5.36 12.44 1.88
C GLN A 5 6.33 13.59 1.57
N VAL A 6 7.44 13.66 2.30
CA VAL A 6 8.52 14.62 2.06
C VAL A 6 9.64 14.04 1.16
N ASP A 7 9.91 12.72 1.18
CA ASP A 7 10.97 12.09 0.36
C ASP A 7 10.65 10.69 -0.19
N GLY A 8 11.17 10.35 -1.38
CA GLY A 8 10.88 9.18 -2.24
C GLY A 8 11.04 7.75 -1.69
N VAL A 9 11.44 7.58 -0.42
CA VAL A 9 11.69 6.27 0.23
C VAL A 9 10.58 5.90 1.24
N THR A 10 9.59 6.78 1.41
CA THR A 10 8.65 6.76 2.54
C THR A 10 7.26 6.19 2.22
N CYS A 11 7.07 5.65 1.02
CA CYS A 11 5.77 5.21 0.54
C CYS A 11 5.22 4.02 1.34
N GLY A 12 6.05 3.01 1.61
CA GLY A 12 5.69 1.85 2.43
C GLY A 12 5.23 2.25 3.84
N PRO A 13 6.00 3.05 4.58
CA PRO A 13 5.57 3.54 5.89
C PRO A 13 4.28 4.36 5.90
N SER A 14 3.98 5.16 4.88
CA SER A 14 2.67 5.84 4.79
C SER A 14 1.53 4.83 4.67
N VAL A 15 1.70 3.81 3.82
CA VAL A 15 0.70 2.76 3.64
C VAL A 15 0.44 2.04 4.97
N LEU A 16 1.48 1.77 5.75
CA LEU A 16 1.37 1.18 7.08
C LEU A 16 0.55 2.05 8.04
N VAL A 17 0.88 3.35 8.14
CA VAL A 17 0.18 4.32 9.01
C VAL A 17 -1.29 4.43 8.61
N VAL A 18 -1.57 4.66 7.33
CA VAL A 18 -2.93 4.84 6.82
C VAL A 18 -3.75 3.57 7.02
N THR A 19 -3.17 2.39 6.80
CA THR A 19 -3.85 1.11 7.05
C THR A 19 -4.22 0.95 8.53
N ALA A 20 -3.30 1.21 9.45
CA ALA A 20 -3.54 1.08 10.89
C ALA A 20 -4.66 2.04 11.38
N VAL A 21 -4.65 3.28 10.89
CA VAL A 21 -5.70 4.26 11.20
C VAL A 21 -7.06 3.83 10.64
N LEU A 22 -7.13 3.44 9.36
CA LEU A 22 -8.39 3.06 8.72
C LEU A 22 -9.01 1.78 9.29
N THR A 23 -8.19 0.90 9.85
CA THR A 23 -8.63 -0.37 10.44
C THR A 23 -8.96 -0.24 11.92
N GLY A 24 -8.96 0.97 12.48
CA GLY A 24 -9.30 1.21 13.89
C GLY A 24 -8.22 0.76 14.88
N SER A 25 -7.06 0.30 14.40
CA SER A 25 -5.91 0.00 15.28
C SER A 25 -5.28 1.27 15.85
N GLY A 26 -5.63 2.43 15.28
CA GLY A 26 -5.05 3.72 15.64
C GLY A 26 -3.58 3.82 15.23
N TRP A 27 -2.96 4.93 15.62
CA TRP A 27 -1.50 5.10 15.56
C TRP A 27 -1.05 5.53 16.95
N PRO A 28 0.10 5.05 17.48
CA PRO A 28 0.65 5.60 18.72
C PRO A 28 1.08 7.06 18.49
N GLY A 29 0.19 8.02 18.79
CA GLY A 29 0.40 9.47 18.73
C GLY A 29 -0.41 10.21 17.66
N ALA A 30 -0.45 11.55 17.78
CA ALA A 30 -1.23 12.45 16.90
C ALA A 30 -0.85 12.35 15.41
N VAL A 31 -1.81 11.93 14.57
CA VAL A 31 -1.63 11.52 13.16
C VAL A 31 -1.26 12.68 12.23
N ALA A 32 -1.79 13.89 12.45
CA ALA A 32 -1.60 15.03 11.54
C ALA A 32 -0.25 15.76 11.74
N GLY A 33 0.21 15.92 12.98
CA GLY A 33 1.47 16.63 13.29
C GLY A 33 2.73 15.76 13.28
N ARG A 34 2.59 14.43 13.21
CA ARG A 34 3.71 13.47 13.33
C ARG A 34 3.76 12.41 12.23
N PHE A 35 3.05 12.58 11.12
CA PHE A 35 3.03 11.63 9.99
C PHE A 35 4.44 11.24 9.52
N GLY A 36 5.35 12.21 9.39
CA GLY A 36 6.76 11.95 9.07
C GLY A 36 7.51 11.13 10.12
N ALA A 37 7.24 11.32 11.41
CA ALA A 37 7.88 10.55 12.49
C ALA A 37 7.31 9.13 12.60
N ALA A 38 6.01 9.00 12.35
CA ALA A 38 5.29 7.75 12.23
C ALA A 38 5.85 6.89 11.09
N GLN A 39 5.99 7.51 9.92
CA GLN A 39 6.64 6.94 8.75
C GLN A 39 8.09 6.50 9.04
N ARG A 40 8.92 7.36 9.66
CA ARG A 40 10.31 7.00 10.01
C ARG A 40 10.39 5.82 10.99
N THR A 41 9.43 5.72 11.92
CA THR A 41 9.38 4.63 12.90
C THR A 41 8.95 3.31 12.26
N ALA A 42 7.89 3.32 11.44
CA ALA A 42 7.51 2.16 10.63
C ALA A 42 8.64 1.72 9.70
N HIS A 43 9.37 2.67 9.09
CA HIS A 43 10.54 2.38 8.27
C HIS A 43 11.64 1.65 9.07
N ARG A 44 11.98 2.14 10.27
CA ARG A 44 12.97 1.50 11.16
C ARG A 44 12.54 0.10 11.62
N GLN A 45 11.26 -0.09 11.91
CA GLN A 45 10.72 -1.35 12.42
C GLN A 45 10.59 -2.42 11.32
N ALA A 46 10.17 -2.02 10.12
CA ALA A 46 9.99 -2.93 9.00
C ALA A 46 11.32 -3.39 8.37
N ASN A 47 12.38 -2.58 8.46
CA ASN A 47 13.65 -2.80 7.76
C ASN A 47 14.80 -3.26 8.68
N ARG A 48 14.52 -4.02 9.75
CA ARG A 48 15.52 -4.41 10.75
C ARG A 48 16.59 -5.39 10.21
N LEU A 49 16.31 -6.09 9.11
CA LEU A 49 17.19 -7.09 8.46
C LEU A 49 17.27 -6.90 6.93
N TRP A 50 16.82 -5.77 6.39
CA TRP A 50 16.73 -5.52 4.95
C TRP A 50 17.46 -4.22 4.56
N PRO A 51 18.18 -4.16 3.43
CA PRO A 51 18.85 -2.94 3.01
C PRO A 51 17.84 -1.80 2.82
N ARG A 52 18.05 -0.71 3.58
CA ARG A 52 17.20 0.49 3.57
C ARG A 52 16.97 1.08 2.17
N ALA A 53 17.95 0.93 1.28
CA ALA A 53 17.91 1.41 -0.11
C ALA A 53 16.87 0.69 -0.99
N LEU A 54 16.35 -0.47 -0.56
CA LEU A 54 15.43 -1.30 -1.33
C LEU A 54 13.96 -1.16 -0.88
N GLY A 55 13.65 -0.20 0.00
CA GLY A 55 12.28 0.06 0.46
C GLY A 55 11.77 -0.95 1.48
N THR A 56 10.44 -1.09 1.59
CA THR A 56 9.77 -2.05 2.50
C THR A 56 9.41 -3.32 1.73
N THR A 57 9.87 -4.49 2.18
CA THR A 57 9.53 -5.76 1.51
C THR A 57 8.07 -6.16 1.77
N PRO A 58 7.46 -7.00 0.91
CA PRO A 58 6.13 -7.55 1.17
C PRO A 58 6.02 -8.28 2.52
N TRP A 59 7.06 -9.04 2.90
CA TRP A 59 7.09 -9.74 4.20
C TRP A 59 7.26 -8.78 5.37
N GLY A 60 8.08 -7.74 5.24
CA GLY A 60 8.25 -6.69 6.25
C GLY A 60 6.96 -5.89 6.46
N MET A 61 6.29 -5.51 5.36
CA MET A 61 4.96 -4.87 5.35
C MET A 61 3.95 -5.75 6.11
N ARG A 62 3.82 -7.03 5.73
CA ARG A 62 2.92 -7.97 6.42
C ARG A 62 3.27 -8.16 7.89
N ALA A 63 4.55 -8.34 8.21
CA ALA A 63 5.01 -8.57 9.58
C ALA A 63 4.73 -7.35 10.48
N TRP A 64 4.89 -6.14 9.93
CA TRP A 64 4.55 -4.91 10.63
C TRP A 64 3.04 -4.80 10.83
N LEU A 65 2.23 -4.99 9.78
CA LEU A 65 0.76 -4.90 9.86
C LEU A 65 0.22 -5.89 10.91
N ARG A 66 0.73 -7.11 10.93
CA ARG A 66 0.36 -8.11 11.96
C ARG A 66 0.65 -7.64 13.39
N ARG A 67 1.74 -6.90 13.60
CA ARG A 67 2.17 -6.45 14.93
C ARG A 67 1.49 -5.16 15.38
N HIS A 68 1.21 -4.25 14.45
CA HIS A 68 0.83 -2.86 14.75
C HIS A 68 -0.54 -2.47 14.21
N ALA A 69 -1.16 -3.31 13.38
CA ALA A 69 -2.53 -3.15 12.90
C ALA A 69 -3.33 -4.46 13.06
N PRO A 70 -3.38 -5.08 14.26
CA PRO A 70 -4.03 -6.38 14.44
C PRO A 70 -5.53 -6.36 14.10
N ALA A 71 -6.22 -5.23 14.27
CA ALA A 71 -7.63 -5.09 13.92
C ALA A 71 -7.90 -5.17 12.40
N ALA A 72 -6.86 -4.98 11.58
CA ALA A 72 -6.92 -5.20 10.13
C ALA A 72 -7.03 -6.68 9.75
N GLY A 73 -6.81 -7.58 10.72
CA GLY A 73 -6.79 -9.02 10.49
C GLY A 73 -5.56 -9.51 9.71
N PRO A 74 -5.53 -10.80 9.35
CA PRO A 74 -4.40 -11.40 8.66
C PRO A 74 -4.33 -11.01 7.19
N PHE A 75 -3.11 -10.71 6.72
CA PHE A 75 -2.83 -10.42 5.31
C PHE A 75 -2.12 -11.58 4.60
N ARG A 76 -2.60 -11.94 3.41
CA ARG A 76 -1.92 -12.86 2.48
C ARG A 76 -1.22 -12.06 1.37
N ILE A 77 0.08 -12.31 1.20
CA ILE A 77 0.83 -11.77 0.06
C ILE A 77 0.49 -12.61 -1.16
N ARG A 78 0.06 -11.96 -2.24
CA ARG A 78 -0.26 -12.61 -3.52
C ARG A 78 0.51 -11.90 -4.64
N PRO A 79 1.14 -12.63 -5.57
CA PRO A 79 1.60 -12.03 -6.83
C PRO A 79 0.42 -11.31 -7.50
N ALA A 80 0.69 -10.18 -8.17
CA ALA A 80 -0.34 -9.38 -8.80
C ALA A 80 -0.80 -9.99 -10.14
N THR A 81 -1.31 -11.22 -10.10
CA THR A 81 -1.96 -11.88 -11.23
C THR A 81 -3.33 -11.25 -11.51
N ARG A 82 -3.89 -11.53 -12.69
CA ARG A 82 -5.26 -11.08 -13.04
C ARG A 82 -6.29 -11.52 -11.99
N ASP A 83 -6.21 -12.75 -11.53
CA ASP A 83 -7.14 -13.29 -10.51
C ASP A 83 -6.95 -12.61 -9.15
N ALA A 84 -5.70 -12.36 -8.76
CA ALA A 84 -5.42 -11.65 -7.51
C ALA A 84 -5.94 -10.20 -7.55
N LEU A 85 -5.82 -9.54 -8.69
CA LEU A 85 -6.40 -8.20 -8.91
C LEU A 85 -7.92 -8.26 -8.96
N ALA A 86 -8.52 -9.31 -9.52
CA ALA A 86 -9.96 -9.50 -9.55
C ALA A 86 -10.59 -9.74 -8.16
N ALA A 87 -9.79 -10.18 -7.18
CA ALA A 87 -10.23 -10.40 -5.80
C ALA A 87 -10.26 -9.12 -4.94
N VAL A 88 -9.59 -8.04 -5.36
CA VAL A 88 -9.51 -6.77 -4.59
C VAL A 88 -10.88 -6.17 -4.26
N PRO A 89 -11.89 -6.18 -5.17
CA PRO A 89 -13.24 -5.72 -4.85
C PRO A 89 -13.90 -6.39 -3.64
N ALA A 90 -13.57 -7.65 -3.37
CA ALA A 90 -14.14 -8.41 -2.27
C ALA A 90 -13.33 -8.27 -0.97
N ALA A 91 -12.24 -7.49 -0.97
CA ALA A 91 -11.41 -7.31 0.20
C ALA A 91 -12.16 -6.55 1.30
N VAL A 92 -12.11 -7.07 2.53
CA VAL A 92 -12.79 -6.50 3.71
C VAL A 92 -12.05 -5.29 4.33
N GLY A 93 -11.07 -4.74 3.63
CA GLY A 93 -10.22 -3.66 4.11
C GLY A 93 -9.23 -3.18 3.05
N PRO A 94 -8.37 -2.21 3.41
CA PRO A 94 -7.42 -1.63 2.46
C PRO A 94 -6.39 -2.67 2.00
N VAL A 95 -6.01 -2.60 0.73
CA VAL A 95 -5.11 -3.55 0.07
C VAL A 95 -3.80 -2.83 -0.31
N PRO A 96 -2.69 -3.08 0.40
CA PRO A 96 -1.37 -2.63 -0.03
C PRO A 96 -0.99 -3.27 -1.36
N LEU A 97 -0.63 -2.45 -2.35
CA LEU A 97 -0.19 -2.86 -3.68
C LEU A 97 1.25 -2.39 -3.91
N LEU A 98 2.15 -3.32 -4.21
CA LEU A 98 3.52 -3.04 -4.59
C LEU A 98 3.62 -2.95 -6.12
N VAL A 99 4.13 -1.82 -6.60
CA VAL A 99 4.41 -1.57 -8.01
C VAL A 99 5.90 -1.30 -8.24
N GLY A 100 6.34 -1.45 -9.48
CA GLY A 100 7.73 -1.24 -9.85
C GLY A 100 7.99 -1.40 -11.34
N SER A 101 9.26 -1.58 -11.68
CA SER A 101 9.69 -1.87 -13.05
C SER A 101 9.51 -3.35 -13.38
N ARG A 102 9.96 -3.78 -14.56
CA ARG A 102 10.01 -5.22 -14.90
C ARG A 102 10.93 -6.02 -13.97
N TRP A 103 11.96 -5.39 -13.42
CA TRP A 103 13.05 -6.07 -12.72
C TRP A 103 13.07 -5.81 -11.22
N LEU A 104 12.45 -4.72 -10.76
CA LEU A 104 12.54 -4.32 -9.37
C LEU A 104 11.22 -3.74 -8.86
N PRO A 105 10.69 -4.21 -7.71
CA PRO A 105 9.64 -3.53 -6.98
C PRO A 105 10.19 -2.24 -6.36
N ARG A 106 9.39 -1.16 -6.38
CA ARG A 106 9.90 0.18 -6.01
C ARG A 106 8.96 0.98 -5.13
N HIS A 107 7.66 0.81 -5.27
CA HIS A 107 6.70 1.76 -4.73
C HIS A 107 5.44 1.10 -4.21
N TRP A 108 5.01 1.50 -3.01
CA TRP A 108 3.77 1.02 -2.41
C TRP A 108 2.65 2.03 -2.61
N VAL A 109 1.50 1.53 -3.05
CA VAL A 109 0.23 2.24 -3.17
C VAL A 109 -0.76 1.53 -2.25
N LEU A 110 -1.71 2.25 -1.67
CA LEU A 110 -2.77 1.64 -0.87
C LEU A 110 -4.12 1.76 -1.58
N VAL A 111 -4.71 0.63 -1.94
CA VAL A 111 -6.09 0.61 -2.44
C VAL A 111 -7.01 0.68 -1.24
N LEU A 112 -7.77 1.76 -1.12
CA LEU A 112 -8.66 2.05 0.01
C LEU A 112 -10.01 1.34 -0.11
N GLY A 113 -10.43 1.05 -1.34
CA GLY A 113 -11.74 0.51 -1.66
C GLY A 113 -12.12 0.85 -3.09
N ILE A 114 -13.39 0.60 -3.44
CA ILE A 114 -13.96 0.92 -4.75
C ILE A 114 -14.84 2.16 -4.60
N GLY A 115 -14.73 3.10 -5.53
CA GLY A 115 -15.67 4.20 -5.67
C GLY A 115 -16.97 3.77 -6.33
N ASP A 116 -17.97 4.65 -6.29
CA ASP A 116 -19.31 4.39 -6.87
C ASP A 116 -19.25 4.24 -8.41
N ASP A 117 -18.18 4.73 -9.03
CA ASP A 117 -17.85 4.59 -10.45
C ASP A 117 -17.16 3.25 -10.80
N GLY A 118 -17.03 2.34 -9.84
CA GLY A 118 -16.34 1.05 -10.02
C GLY A 118 -14.82 1.15 -10.07
N ARG A 119 -14.23 2.34 -9.91
CA ARG A 119 -12.77 2.53 -9.90
C ARG A 119 -12.20 2.32 -8.51
N TRP A 120 -10.96 1.85 -8.44
CA TRP A 120 -10.27 1.73 -7.15
C TRP A 120 -9.79 3.10 -6.67
N ARG A 121 -9.98 3.38 -5.38
CA ARG A 121 -9.42 4.57 -4.73
C ARG A 121 -8.01 4.23 -4.24
N GLY A 122 -7.01 4.54 -5.06
CA GLY A 122 -5.60 4.33 -4.72
C GLY A 122 -5.01 5.56 -4.02
N TYR A 123 -4.66 5.42 -2.75
CA TYR A 123 -3.83 6.40 -2.05
C TYR A 123 -2.37 6.23 -2.49
N GLU A 124 -1.84 7.29 -3.10
CA GLU A 124 -0.45 7.41 -3.53
C GLU A 124 0.33 8.20 -2.45
N PRO A 125 1.21 7.54 -1.69
CA PRO A 125 1.91 8.15 -0.57
C PRO A 125 2.81 9.32 -0.92
N GLY A 126 3.46 9.29 -2.09
CA GLY A 126 4.44 10.26 -2.54
C GLY A 126 3.87 11.67 -2.65
N SER A 127 2.62 11.77 -3.10
CA SER A 127 1.86 13.01 -3.23
C SER A 127 0.81 13.20 -2.14
N GLY A 128 0.52 12.17 -1.34
CA GLY A 128 -0.57 12.17 -0.37
C GLY A 128 -1.97 12.19 -1.00
N ARG A 129 -2.08 11.94 -2.31
CA ARG A 129 -3.33 12.04 -3.06
C ARG A 129 -4.02 10.68 -3.18
N VAL A 130 -5.34 10.72 -3.18
CA VAL A 130 -6.16 9.57 -3.60
C VAL A 130 -6.48 9.76 -5.08
N ARG A 131 -6.11 8.78 -5.91
CA ARG A 131 -6.39 8.75 -7.34
C ARG A 131 -7.38 7.62 -7.64
N ALA A 132 -8.27 7.86 -8.60
CA ALA A 132 -9.09 6.81 -9.17
C ALA A 132 -8.22 5.95 -10.10
N LEU A 133 -8.20 4.64 -9.89
CA LEU A 133 -7.48 3.66 -10.69
C LEU A 133 -8.49 2.79 -11.43
N ASP A 134 -8.37 2.71 -12.75
CA ASP A 134 -9.13 1.73 -13.54
C ASP A 134 -8.56 0.32 -13.26
N PRO A 135 -9.33 -0.60 -12.65
CA PRO A 135 -8.88 -1.97 -12.43
C PRO A 135 -8.65 -2.72 -13.74
N GLY A 136 -9.39 -2.37 -14.79
CA GLY A 136 -9.22 -2.95 -16.13
C GLY A 136 -7.83 -2.66 -16.70
N LEU A 137 -7.31 -1.45 -16.46
CA LEU A 137 -5.98 -1.04 -16.87
C LEU A 137 -4.89 -1.91 -16.19
N LEU A 138 -5.03 -2.17 -14.90
CA LEU A 138 -4.11 -3.07 -14.16
C LEU A 138 -4.20 -4.52 -14.64
N ARG A 139 -5.40 -5.02 -14.96
CA ARG A 139 -5.62 -6.39 -15.45
C ARG A 139 -5.11 -6.60 -16.88
N ARG A 140 -5.25 -5.59 -17.75
CA ARG A 140 -4.72 -5.59 -19.12
C ARG A 140 -3.19 -5.59 -19.12
N GLY A 141 -2.57 -4.96 -18.12
CA GLY A 141 -1.12 -4.95 -17.93
C GLY A 141 -0.39 -4.04 -18.91
N ASP A 142 -1.07 -3.02 -19.44
CA ASP A 142 -0.47 -1.98 -20.27
C ASP A 142 0.51 -1.15 -19.44
N ALA A 143 1.80 -1.36 -19.65
CA ALA A 143 2.86 -0.75 -18.86
C ALA A 143 2.84 0.79 -18.90
N THR A 144 2.52 1.39 -20.05
CA THR A 144 2.51 2.84 -20.23
C THR A 144 1.33 3.45 -19.48
N ALA A 145 0.15 2.86 -19.67
CA ALA A 145 -1.05 3.32 -18.99
C ALA A 145 -0.93 3.15 -17.46
N VAL A 146 -0.34 2.04 -16.98
CA VAL A 146 -0.12 1.81 -15.54
C VAL A 146 0.87 2.84 -14.99
N ALA A 147 1.97 3.10 -15.69
CA ALA A 147 2.97 4.08 -15.27
C ALA A 147 2.41 5.50 -15.18
N ALA A 148 1.53 5.91 -16.11
CA ALA A 148 0.90 7.23 -16.08
C ALA A 148 0.07 7.48 -14.81
N VAL A 149 -0.50 6.41 -14.23
CA VAL A 149 -1.37 6.51 -13.05
C VAL A 149 -0.62 6.24 -11.74
N LEU A 150 0.29 5.26 -11.73
CA LEU A 150 0.96 4.80 -10.51
C LEU A 150 2.43 5.21 -10.42
N GLY A 151 2.96 5.92 -11.41
CA GLY A 151 4.38 6.29 -11.53
C GLY A 151 5.30 5.13 -11.89
N TRP A 152 4.78 3.90 -11.91
CA TRP A 152 5.53 2.67 -12.18
C TRP A 152 4.73 1.74 -13.08
N PRO A 153 5.37 1.06 -14.04
CA PRO A 153 4.66 0.35 -15.11
C PRO A 153 4.03 -0.97 -14.70
N ARG A 154 4.40 -1.57 -13.56
CA ARG A 154 4.01 -2.96 -13.26
C ARG A 154 3.59 -3.18 -11.81
N PRO A 155 2.44 -3.83 -11.56
CA PRO A 155 2.14 -4.39 -10.27
C PRO A 155 2.93 -5.69 -10.04
N TRP A 156 3.47 -5.85 -8.83
CA TRP A 156 4.29 -6.99 -8.42
C TRP A 156 3.54 -7.94 -7.50
N CYS A 157 3.03 -7.40 -6.39
CA CYS A 157 2.26 -8.16 -5.43
C CYS A 157 1.29 -7.26 -4.68
N LEU A 158 0.31 -7.88 -4.05
CA LEU A 158 -0.66 -7.21 -3.20
C LEU A 158 -0.88 -8.01 -1.91
N LEU A 159 -1.23 -7.31 -0.84
CA LEU A 159 -1.55 -7.91 0.45
C LEU A 159 -3.07 -7.92 0.61
N LEU A 160 -3.70 -9.08 0.41
CA LEU A 160 -5.14 -9.23 0.62
C LEU A 160 -5.43 -9.46 2.11
N PRO A 161 -6.30 -8.64 2.73
CA PRO A 161 -6.87 -8.99 4.02
C PRO A 161 -7.75 -10.23 3.85
N THR A 162 -7.65 -11.18 4.78
CA THR A 162 -8.34 -12.48 4.70
C THR A 162 -9.46 -12.67 5.72
N GLY A 163 -9.76 -11.61 6.47
CA GLY A 163 -10.81 -11.55 7.47
C GLY A 163 -10.59 -10.33 8.35
N ARG A 164 -11.62 -9.90 9.08
CA ARG A 164 -11.44 -9.02 10.24
C ARG A 164 -11.05 -9.88 11.44
N ALA A 165 -10.22 -9.34 12.32
CA ALA A 165 -9.92 -9.97 13.61
C ALA A 165 -11.14 -9.88 14.54
#